data_AF-A0A2A4SUM7-F1
#
_entry.id   AF-A0A2A4SUM7-F1
#
_cell.length_a   1.000
_cell.length_b   1.000
_cell.length_c   1.000
_cell.angle_alpha   90.00
_cell.angle_beta   90.00
_cell.angle_gamma   90.00
#
_symmetry.space_group_name_H-M   'P 1'
#
loop_
_entity.id
_entity.type
_entity.pdbx_description
1 polymer ?
#
loop_
_entity_poly.entity_id
_entity_poly.type
_entity_poly.pdbx_seq_one_letter_code
_entity_poly.pdbx_strand_id
1 'polypeptide(L)'
;MKNTIALYNYDKAGQNIPVVIMKNIDFKEMNNTKSKLKAPVIIFTEDDIKNGGDVFAGEFFHIKNHTTLIEGEDVLEKIKISLPHLRIHIEYELRKLLINIREKYISKIDHNEMMGEVKAQMLYIIEGMIGLKKKNIDISTIENIKTHTEIYKTNLSILNNTTTPNIDDVYTLLLDLTKKVDNL
;
A
#
# COMPACT_ATOMS: atom_id res chain seq x y z
N MET A 1 7.02 -19.64 -18.58
CA MET A 1 8.11 -19.59 -17.57
C MET A 1 7.92 -20.80 -16.67
N LYS A 2 8.82 -21.80 -16.66
CA LYS A 2 8.52 -23.14 -16.09
C LYS A 2 8.33 -23.17 -14.56
N ASN A 3 8.73 -22.11 -13.86
CA ASN A 3 8.73 -21.99 -12.41
C ASN A 3 7.70 -20.95 -11.87
N THR A 4 6.94 -20.33 -12.78
CA THR A 4 5.95 -19.30 -12.43
C THR A 4 4.64 -19.98 -12.04
N ILE A 5 4.10 -19.60 -10.89
CA ILE A 5 2.79 -19.98 -10.40
C ILE A 5 1.73 -19.02 -10.93
N ALA A 6 2.03 -17.72 -10.87
CA ALA A 6 1.10 -16.67 -11.27
C ALA A 6 1.82 -15.41 -11.75
N LEU A 7 1.16 -14.67 -12.63
CA LEU A 7 1.53 -13.34 -13.10
C LEU A 7 0.33 -12.41 -12.94
N TYR A 8 0.55 -11.26 -12.31
CA TYR A 8 -0.46 -10.24 -12.11
C TYR A 8 -0.02 -8.89 -12.68
N ASN A 9 -0.99 -8.07 -13.05
CA ASN A 9 -0.80 -6.64 -13.25
C ASN A 9 -1.19 -5.92 -11.95
N TYR A 10 -0.24 -5.26 -11.30
CA TYR A 10 -0.49 -4.45 -10.10
C TYR A 10 -0.53 -2.97 -10.47
N ASP A 11 -1.67 -2.32 -10.22
CA ASP A 11 -1.78 -0.87 -10.32
C ASP A 11 -1.23 -0.22 -9.04
N LYS A 12 0.02 0.26 -9.13
CA LYS A 12 0.64 1.03 -8.06
C LYS A 12 0.55 2.51 -8.37
N ALA A 13 -0.51 3.14 -7.91
CA ALA A 13 -0.73 4.59 -8.06
C ALA A 13 -0.64 5.07 -9.52
N GLY A 14 -1.29 4.36 -10.44
CA GLY A 14 -1.32 4.64 -11.88
C GLY A 14 -0.14 4.04 -12.66
N GLN A 15 0.77 3.33 -11.99
CA GLN A 15 1.85 2.59 -12.64
C GLN A 15 1.54 1.09 -12.66
N ASN A 16 1.53 0.50 -13.85
CA ASN A 16 1.38 -0.93 -14.02
C ASN A 16 2.71 -1.64 -13.75
N ILE A 17 2.78 -2.35 -12.63
CA ILE A 17 3.95 -3.12 -12.21
C ILE A 17 3.60 -4.62 -12.29
N PRO A 18 4.35 -5.44 -13.04
CA PRO A 18 4.16 -6.88 -13.03
C PRO A 18 4.52 -7.46 -11.65
N VAL A 19 3.65 -8.32 -11.11
CA VAL A 19 3.92 -9.15 -9.93
C VAL A 19 3.99 -10.60 -10.36
N VAL A 20 5.11 -11.25 -10.10
CA VAL A 20 5.36 -12.66 -10.45
C VAL A 20 5.43 -13.49 -9.19
N ILE A 21 4.63 -14.54 -9.11
CA ILE A 21 4.75 -15.55 -8.06
C ILE A 21 5.47 -16.76 -8.62
N MET A 22 6.56 -17.18 -7.99
CA MET A 22 7.38 -18.31 -8.41
C MET A 22 7.42 -19.38 -7.33
N LYS A 23 7.57 -20.66 -7.70
CA LYS A 23 7.63 -21.74 -6.70
C LYS A 23 8.87 -21.62 -5.81
N ASN A 24 9.99 -21.26 -6.42
CA ASN A 24 11.24 -20.89 -5.79
C ASN A 24 11.95 -19.87 -6.69
N ILE A 25 13.05 -19.27 -6.23
CA ILE A 25 13.75 -18.25 -7.01
C ILE A 25 15.26 -18.30 -6.82
N ASP A 26 15.99 -18.14 -7.93
CA ASP A 26 17.41 -17.83 -7.96
C ASP A 26 17.72 -16.56 -8.77
N PHE A 27 18.96 -16.05 -8.70
CA PHE A 27 19.37 -14.85 -9.43
C PHE A 27 19.30 -15.00 -10.96
N LYS A 28 19.45 -16.21 -11.50
CA LYS A 28 19.34 -16.45 -12.95
C LYS A 28 17.90 -16.30 -13.40
N GLU A 29 16.96 -16.82 -12.63
CA GLU A 29 15.52 -16.67 -12.83
C GLU A 29 15.09 -15.21 -12.70
N MET A 30 15.57 -14.49 -11.68
CA MET A 30 15.33 -13.05 -11.55
C MET A 30 15.78 -12.26 -12.78
N ASN A 31 17.00 -12.52 -13.29
CA ASN A 31 17.53 -11.85 -14.47
C ASN A 31 16.72 -12.17 -15.74
N ASN A 32 16.27 -13.42 -15.89
CA ASN A 32 15.42 -13.83 -16.99
C ASN A 32 14.02 -13.20 -16.93
N THR A 33 13.46 -13.05 -15.73
CA THR A 33 12.17 -12.37 -15.54
C THR A 33 12.30 -10.87 -15.83
N LYS A 34 13.35 -10.23 -15.31
CA LYS A 34 13.66 -8.82 -15.55
C LYS A 34 13.81 -8.51 -17.04
N SER A 35 14.51 -9.35 -17.80
CA SER A 35 14.71 -9.14 -19.24
C SER A 35 13.43 -9.29 -20.06
N LYS A 36 12.49 -10.13 -19.62
CA LYS A 36 11.22 -10.37 -20.30
C LYS A 36 10.15 -9.32 -19.99
N LEU A 37 9.99 -8.97 -18.71
CA LEU A 37 8.89 -8.12 -18.25
C LEU A 37 9.24 -6.63 -18.27
N LYS A 38 10.53 -6.28 -18.43
CA LYS A 38 11.10 -4.94 -18.25
C LYS A 38 10.88 -4.44 -16.81
N ALA A 39 11.94 -3.88 -16.21
CA ALA A 39 11.84 -3.33 -14.86
C ALA A 39 10.94 -2.07 -14.83
N PRO A 40 10.23 -1.79 -13.72
CA PRO A 40 10.21 -2.54 -12.45
C PRO A 40 9.36 -3.82 -12.49
N VAL A 41 9.72 -4.83 -11.69
CA VAL A 41 8.97 -6.08 -11.48
C VAL A 41 9.05 -6.47 -10.01
N ILE A 42 7.94 -6.91 -9.42
CA ILE A 42 7.90 -7.50 -8.08
C ILE A 42 7.89 -9.02 -8.24
N ILE A 43 8.71 -9.71 -7.46
CA ILE A 43 8.76 -11.17 -7.47
C ILE A 43 8.61 -11.68 -6.04
N PHE A 44 7.65 -12.58 -5.84
CA PHE A 44 7.46 -13.33 -4.61
C PHE A 44 7.67 -14.81 -4.88
N THR A 45 8.08 -15.54 -3.85
CA THR A 45 8.03 -17.00 -3.83
C THR A 45 6.69 -17.49 -3.31
N GLU A 46 6.37 -18.75 -3.56
CA GLU A 46 5.21 -19.42 -2.96
C GLU A 46 5.27 -19.38 -1.42
N ASP A 47 6.47 -19.45 -0.85
CA ASP A 47 6.69 -19.37 0.59
C ASP A 47 6.35 -17.98 1.13
N ASP A 48 6.77 -16.91 0.45
CA ASP A 48 6.41 -15.53 0.82
C ASP A 48 4.88 -15.35 0.87
N ILE A 49 4.17 -15.91 -0.12
CA ILE A 49 2.70 -15.82 -0.19
C ILE A 49 2.02 -16.63 0.91
N LYS A 50 2.56 -17.80 1.26
CA LYS A 50 1.99 -18.68 2.29
C LYS A 50 2.26 -18.17 3.71
N ASN A 51 3.45 -17.64 3.95
CA ASN A 51 3.97 -17.40 5.30
C ASN A 51 4.22 -15.92 5.62
N GLY A 52 4.11 -15.00 4.65
CA GLY A 52 4.37 -13.58 4.85
C GLY A 52 3.17 -12.73 5.27
N GLY A 53 1.97 -13.32 5.45
CA GLY A 53 0.72 -12.58 5.67
C GLY A 53 0.63 -11.79 6.98
N ASP A 54 1.47 -12.10 7.95
CA ASP A 54 1.64 -11.37 9.20
C ASP A 54 2.71 -10.28 9.10
N VAL A 55 3.83 -10.54 8.44
CA VAL A 55 4.95 -9.61 8.27
C VAL A 55 4.61 -8.49 7.26
N PHE A 56 3.99 -8.85 6.13
CA PHE A 56 3.65 -7.96 5.02
C PHE A 56 2.15 -7.67 4.94
N ALA A 57 1.49 -7.55 6.11
CA ALA A 57 0.03 -7.45 6.18
C ALA A 57 -0.52 -6.26 5.37
N GLY A 58 0.12 -5.10 5.44
CA GLY A 58 -0.26 -3.93 4.65
C GLY A 58 0.03 -4.11 3.16
N GLU A 59 1.21 -4.60 2.80
CA GLU A 59 1.62 -4.77 1.41
C GLU A 59 0.74 -5.79 0.70
N PHE A 60 0.48 -6.93 1.33
CA PHE A 60 -0.44 -7.93 0.77
C PHE A 60 -1.87 -7.45 0.75
N PHE A 61 -2.30 -6.62 1.70
CA PHE A 61 -3.63 -5.99 1.64
C PHE A 61 -3.78 -5.14 0.38
N HIS A 62 -2.82 -4.26 0.16
CA HIS A 62 -2.82 -3.37 -0.99
C HIS A 62 -2.60 -4.11 -2.31
N ILE A 63 -1.59 -4.99 -2.41
CA ILE A 63 -1.34 -5.77 -3.63
C ILE A 63 -2.58 -6.58 -4.01
N LYS A 64 -3.20 -7.29 -3.05
CA LYS A 64 -4.42 -8.07 -3.31
C LYS A 64 -5.57 -7.23 -3.86
N ASN A 65 -5.73 -6.00 -3.37
CA ASN A 65 -6.80 -5.10 -3.80
C ASN A 65 -6.50 -4.37 -5.12
N HIS A 66 -5.24 -4.33 -5.56
CA HIS A 66 -4.83 -3.55 -6.72
C HIS A 66 -4.20 -4.41 -7.82
N THR A 67 -4.33 -5.74 -7.73
CA THR A 67 -3.86 -6.69 -8.75
C THR A 67 -4.98 -7.30 -9.57
N THR A 68 -4.73 -7.46 -10.86
CA THR A 68 -5.52 -8.31 -11.76
C THR A 68 -4.66 -9.49 -12.22
N LEU A 69 -5.18 -10.72 -12.08
CA LEU A 69 -4.50 -11.92 -12.57
C LEU A 69 -4.41 -11.89 -14.10
N ILE A 70 -3.19 -12.10 -14.64
CA ILE A 70 -2.93 -12.22 -16.07
C ILE A 70 -2.83 -13.70 -16.48
N GLU A 71 -2.06 -14.49 -15.73
CA GLU A 71 -1.76 -15.88 -16.04
C GLU A 71 -1.53 -16.68 -14.75
N GLY A 72 -1.96 -17.95 -14.72
CA GLY A 72 -1.69 -18.88 -13.63
C GLY A 72 -2.83 -19.04 -12.64
N GLU A 73 -2.49 -19.41 -11.39
CA GLU A 73 -3.45 -19.62 -10.30
C GLU A 73 -3.57 -18.36 -9.43
N ASP A 74 -4.79 -17.97 -9.04
CA ASP A 74 -4.95 -16.86 -8.10
C ASP A 74 -4.57 -17.25 -6.66
N VAL A 75 -3.30 -17.07 -6.33
CA VAL A 75 -2.74 -17.34 -5.00
C VAL A 75 -2.84 -16.15 -4.06
N LEU A 76 -2.96 -14.92 -4.58
CA LEU A 76 -3.15 -13.71 -3.78
C LEU A 76 -4.54 -13.67 -3.12
N GLU A 77 -5.58 -14.16 -3.80
CA GLU A 77 -6.92 -14.28 -3.23
C GLU A 77 -6.93 -15.16 -1.96
N LYS A 78 -6.01 -16.11 -1.86
CA LYS A 78 -5.92 -17.06 -0.74
C LYS A 78 -5.15 -16.53 0.47
N ILE A 79 -4.46 -15.39 0.34
CA ILE A 79 -3.74 -14.78 1.45
C ILE A 79 -4.74 -14.38 2.54
N LYS A 80 -4.49 -14.88 3.75
CA LYS A 80 -5.20 -14.47 4.97
C LYS A 80 -4.43 -13.34 5.63
N ILE A 81 -5.05 -12.17 5.65
CA ILE A 81 -4.47 -10.98 6.29
C ILE A 81 -5.07 -10.87 7.69
N SER A 82 -4.21 -10.98 8.69
CA SER A 82 -4.59 -10.82 10.10
C SER A 82 -4.90 -9.35 10.38
N LEU A 83 -6.14 -9.02 10.79
CA LEU A 83 -6.51 -7.65 11.16
C LEU A 83 -5.61 -7.07 12.27
N PRO A 84 -5.22 -7.82 13.33
CA PRO A 84 -4.21 -7.35 14.28
C PRO A 84 -2.88 -6.96 13.65
N HIS A 85 -2.36 -7.73 12.70
CA HIS A 85 -1.10 -7.41 12.03
C HIS A 85 -1.24 -6.24 11.07
N LEU A 86 -2.36 -6.15 10.35
CA LEU A 86 -2.68 -4.97 9.54
C LEU A 86 -2.73 -3.71 10.41
N ARG A 87 -3.35 -3.78 11.60
CA ARG A 87 -3.40 -2.65 12.55
C ARG A 87 -2.00 -2.21 12.97
N ILE A 88 -1.15 -3.16 13.38
CA ILE A 88 0.25 -2.88 13.77
C ILE A 88 1.01 -2.24 12.61
N HIS A 89 0.86 -2.78 11.39
CA HIS A 89 1.51 -2.22 10.20
C HIS A 89 1.08 -0.76 9.95
N ILE A 90 -0.22 -0.47 10.05
CA ILE A 90 -0.76 0.87 9.84
C ILE A 90 -0.33 1.85 10.94
N GLU A 91 -0.28 1.42 12.21
CA GLU A 91 0.31 2.21 13.30
C GLU A 91 1.78 2.56 13.03
N TYR A 92 2.54 1.57 12.55
CA TYR A 92 3.94 1.75 12.21
C TYR A 92 4.11 2.77 11.08
N GLU A 93 3.39 2.63 9.97
CA GLU A 93 3.50 3.55 8.83
C GLU A 93 3.04 4.97 9.19
N LEU A 94 1.99 5.13 10.02
CA LEU A 94 1.57 6.45 10.55
C LEU A 94 2.68 7.13 11.37
N ARG A 95 3.30 6.39 12.30
CA ARG A 95 4.36 6.92 13.17
C ARG A 95 5.63 7.22 12.38
N LYS A 96 5.99 6.37 11.44
CA LYS A 96 7.10 6.56 10.50
C LYS A 96 6.87 7.80 9.64
N LEU A 97 5.67 8.00 9.11
CA LEU A 97 5.33 9.18 8.32
C LEU A 97 5.44 10.49 9.14
N LEU A 98 4.99 10.47 10.40
CA LEU A 98 5.18 11.61 11.32
C LEU A 98 6.66 11.93 11.56
N ILE A 99 7.51 10.92 11.71
CA ILE A 99 8.97 11.10 11.85
C ILE A 99 9.55 11.70 10.56
N ASN A 100 9.22 11.11 9.41
CA ASN A 100 9.72 11.53 8.10
C ASN A 100 9.36 13.00 7.78
N ILE A 101 8.13 13.44 8.10
CA ILE A 101 7.73 14.84 7.88
C ILE A 101 8.57 15.80 8.72
N ARG A 102 8.83 15.47 9.99
CA ARG A 102 9.65 16.31 10.87
C ARG A 102 11.09 16.40 10.35
N GLU A 103 11.67 15.26 9.94
CA GLU A 103 13.01 15.20 9.39
C GLU A 103 13.13 16.02 8.09
N LYS A 104 12.21 15.84 7.15
CA LYS A 104 12.21 16.56 5.88
C LYS A 104 11.98 18.06 6.04
N TYR A 105 11.10 18.45 6.95
CA TYR A 105 10.87 19.86 7.27
C TYR A 105 12.14 20.52 7.82
N ILE A 106 12.80 19.88 8.79
CA ILE A 106 14.07 20.38 9.36
C ILE A 106 15.16 20.45 8.29
N SER A 107 15.21 19.45 7.41
CA SER A 107 16.20 19.35 6.33
C SER A 107 15.92 20.29 5.15
N LYS A 108 14.83 21.08 5.20
CA LYS A 108 14.43 22.03 4.14
C LYS A 108 14.28 21.38 2.76
N ILE A 109 13.79 20.14 2.73
CA ILE A 109 13.39 19.49 1.47
C ILE A 109 12.28 20.32 0.80
N ASP A 110 12.25 20.31 -0.53
CA ASP A 110 11.22 21.02 -1.28
C ASP A 110 9.82 20.60 -0.82
N HIS A 111 8.97 21.60 -0.60
CA HIS A 111 7.65 21.37 -0.03
C HIS A 111 6.77 20.51 -0.94
N ASN A 112 6.84 20.71 -2.27
CA ASN A 112 6.02 19.94 -3.21
C ASN A 112 6.51 18.49 -3.31
N GLU A 113 7.83 18.29 -3.35
CA GLU A 113 8.44 16.96 -3.30
C GLU A 113 8.01 16.21 -2.03
N MET A 114 8.18 16.85 -0.86
CA MET A 114 7.78 16.28 0.43
C MET A 114 6.28 15.93 0.46
N MET A 115 5.41 16.85 0.02
CA MET A 115 3.96 16.61 0.03
C MET A 115 3.52 15.53 -0.96
N GLY A 116 4.20 15.40 -2.11
CA GLY A 116 3.93 14.32 -3.06
C GLY A 116 4.15 12.94 -2.45
N GLU A 117 5.28 12.76 -1.75
CA GLU A 117 5.58 11.49 -1.05
C GLU A 117 4.63 11.23 0.12
N VAL A 118 4.36 12.25 0.94
CA VAL A 118 3.46 12.14 2.09
C VAL A 118 2.07 11.72 1.63
N LYS A 119 1.57 12.34 0.56
CA LYS A 119 0.25 12.02 0.01
C LYS A 119 0.14 10.56 -0.45
N ALA A 120 1.14 10.06 -1.16
CA ALA A 120 1.15 8.67 -1.61
C ALA A 120 1.10 7.69 -0.42
N GLN A 121 1.89 7.95 0.64
CA GLN A 121 1.88 7.14 1.86
C GLN A 121 0.55 7.25 2.62
N MET A 122 -0.05 8.45 2.66
CA MET A 122 -1.34 8.65 3.33
C MET A 122 -2.47 7.86 2.67
N LEU A 123 -2.53 7.80 1.33
CA LEU A 123 -3.55 7.01 0.64
C LEU A 123 -3.46 5.54 1.00
N TYR A 124 -2.24 4.99 1.03
CA TYR A 124 -1.99 3.61 1.44
C TYR A 124 -2.40 3.34 2.90
N ILE A 125 -2.05 4.24 3.82
CA ILE A 125 -2.46 4.16 5.23
C ILE A 125 -3.98 4.17 5.36
N ILE A 126 -4.63 5.10 4.67
CA ILE A 126 -6.08 5.29 4.72
C ILE A 126 -6.81 4.04 4.20
N GLU A 127 -6.32 3.44 3.11
CA GLU A 127 -6.84 2.17 2.59
C GLU A 127 -6.76 1.06 3.64
N GLY A 128 -5.60 0.87 4.27
CA GLY A 128 -5.43 -0.14 5.32
C GLY A 128 -6.32 0.12 6.54
N MET A 129 -6.50 1.40 6.92
CA MET A 129 -7.46 1.77 7.95
C MET A 129 -8.88 1.33 7.56
N ILE A 130 -9.36 1.61 6.34
CA ILE A 130 -10.68 1.11 5.90
C ILE A 130 -10.74 -0.41 6.02
N GLY A 131 -9.68 -1.12 5.65
CA GLY A 131 -9.52 -2.57 5.86
C GLY A 131 -9.85 -3.03 7.26
N LEU A 132 -9.38 -2.28 8.27
CA LEU A 132 -9.65 -2.58 9.68
C LEU A 132 -11.13 -2.38 10.06
N LYS A 133 -11.81 -1.38 9.48
CA LYS A 133 -13.23 -1.10 9.77
C LYS A 133 -14.22 -1.97 9.01
N LYS A 134 -13.92 -2.29 7.75
CA LYS A 134 -14.81 -3.06 6.87
C LYS A 134 -14.17 -4.43 6.62
N LYS A 135 -14.76 -5.47 7.23
CA LYS A 135 -14.30 -6.86 7.08
C LYS A 135 -14.23 -7.35 5.62
N ASN A 136 -14.98 -6.73 4.69
CA ASN A 136 -14.94 -6.97 3.25
C ASN A 136 -15.04 -5.62 2.53
N ILE A 137 -14.03 -5.22 1.76
CA ILE A 137 -14.07 -3.99 0.96
C ILE A 137 -14.16 -4.34 -0.51
N ASP A 138 -15.10 -3.70 -1.19
CA ASP A 138 -15.10 -3.57 -2.64
C ASP A 138 -14.15 -2.41 -3.01
N ILE A 139 -13.17 -2.68 -3.87
CA ILE A 139 -12.11 -1.76 -4.34
C ILE A 139 -12.71 -0.45 -4.87
N SER A 140 -13.90 -0.49 -5.47
CA SER A 140 -14.62 0.72 -5.93
C SER A 140 -14.96 1.72 -4.81
N THR A 141 -14.88 1.29 -3.54
CA THR A 141 -15.07 2.12 -2.34
C THR A 141 -13.79 2.91 -1.97
N ILE A 142 -12.60 2.40 -2.32
CA ILE A 142 -11.28 2.96 -1.95
C ILE A 142 -10.88 4.11 -2.90
N GLU A 143 -11.37 4.14 -4.14
CA GLU A 143 -11.02 5.21 -5.08
C GLU A 143 -11.79 6.52 -4.85
N ASN A 144 -12.85 6.51 -4.03
CA ASN A 144 -13.68 7.69 -3.79
C ASN A 144 -13.35 8.39 -2.46
N ILE A 145 -12.48 9.40 -2.49
CA ILE A 145 -12.09 10.24 -1.33
C ILE A 145 -13.30 10.76 -0.52
N LYS A 146 -14.49 10.94 -1.14
CA LYS A 146 -15.73 11.29 -0.42
C LYS A 146 -16.16 10.22 0.57
N THR A 147 -16.08 8.95 0.20
CA THR A 147 -16.42 7.81 1.07
C THR A 147 -15.48 7.70 2.28
N HIS A 148 -14.24 8.17 2.15
CA HIS A 148 -13.23 8.13 3.21
C HIS A 148 -13.48 9.18 4.30
N THR A 149 -13.98 10.35 3.90
CA THR A 149 -14.34 11.45 4.83
C THR A 149 -15.50 11.03 5.73
N GLU A 150 -16.45 10.27 5.20
CA GLU A 150 -17.62 9.76 5.94
C GLU A 150 -17.27 8.64 6.93
N ILE A 151 -16.37 7.71 6.57
CA ILE A 151 -15.99 6.57 7.42
C ILE A 151 -15.18 6.99 8.65
N TYR A 152 -14.31 7.99 8.52
CA TYR A 152 -13.42 8.43 9.60
C TYR A 152 -13.83 9.74 10.27
N LYS A 153 -14.88 10.41 9.75
CA LYS A 153 -15.26 11.77 10.18
C LYS A 153 -14.04 12.71 10.18
N THR A 154 -13.19 12.55 9.16
CA THR A 154 -11.93 13.27 9.02
C THR A 154 -11.92 13.94 7.66
N ASN A 155 -11.58 15.22 7.60
CA ASN A 155 -11.55 15.94 6.33
C ASN A 155 -10.34 15.54 5.48
N LEU A 156 -10.53 14.59 4.56
CA LEU A 156 -9.49 14.13 3.64
C LEU A 156 -9.42 14.96 2.36
N SER A 157 -10.24 16.01 2.22
CA SER A 157 -10.19 16.92 1.06
C SER A 157 -8.83 17.61 0.89
N ILE A 158 -8.04 17.68 1.96
CA ILE A 158 -6.66 18.18 1.91
C ILE A 158 -5.74 17.29 1.03
N LEU A 159 -6.14 16.04 0.77
CA LEU A 159 -5.43 15.14 -0.14
C LEU A 159 -5.93 15.24 -1.59
N ASN A 160 -6.80 16.19 -1.94
CA ASN A 160 -7.20 16.37 -3.34
C ASN A 160 -6.04 16.87 -4.21
N ASN A 161 -6.05 16.52 -5.51
CA ASN A 161 -4.96 16.81 -6.45
C ASN A 161 -4.87 18.29 -6.90
N THR A 162 -5.77 19.15 -6.44
CA THR A 162 -5.91 20.50 -7.01
C THR A 162 -4.90 21.52 -6.47
N THR A 163 -4.34 21.28 -5.28
CA THR A 163 -3.35 22.17 -4.64
C THR A 163 -2.45 21.37 -3.71
N THR A 164 -1.17 21.75 -3.62
CA THR A 164 -0.27 21.21 -2.60
C THR A 164 -0.81 21.59 -1.20
N PRO A 165 -1.02 20.63 -0.30
CA PRO A 165 -1.61 20.93 1.01
C PRO A 165 -0.61 21.63 1.94
N ASN A 166 -1.14 22.46 2.83
CA ASN A 166 -0.35 23.06 3.89
C ASN A 166 0.18 21.96 4.84
N ILE A 167 1.46 22.07 5.22
CA ILE A 167 2.12 21.09 6.11
C ILE A 167 1.45 20.98 7.49
N ASP A 168 0.97 22.08 8.06
CA ASP A 168 0.34 22.10 9.37
C ASP A 168 -0.99 21.35 9.36
N ASP A 169 -1.75 21.47 8.27
CA ASP A 169 -3.01 20.76 8.06
C ASP A 169 -2.76 19.25 7.93
N VAL A 170 -1.75 18.85 7.14
CA VAL A 170 -1.35 17.45 6.96
C VAL A 170 -0.84 16.85 8.26
N TYR A 171 -0.02 17.59 9.00
CA TYR A 171 0.50 17.15 10.28
C TYR A 171 -0.62 16.97 11.32
N THR A 172 -1.56 17.91 11.39
CA THR A 172 -2.75 17.82 12.24
C THR A 172 -3.60 16.61 11.89
N LEU A 173 -3.81 16.35 10.59
CA LEU A 173 -4.51 15.18 10.11
C LEU A 173 -3.83 13.87 10.55
N LEU A 174 -2.50 13.77 10.40
CA LEU A 174 -1.76 12.57 10.81
C LEU A 174 -1.85 12.29 12.31
N LEU A 175 -1.83 13.34 13.14
CA LEU A 175 -2.05 13.21 14.58
C LEU A 175 -3.46 12.70 14.92
N ASP A 176 -4.50 13.16 14.20
CA ASP A 176 -5.87 12.64 14.34
C ASP A 176 -5.97 11.16 13.93
N LEU A 177 -5.41 10.80 12.77
CA LEU A 177 -5.42 9.42 12.27
C LEU A 177 -4.68 8.45 13.20
N THR A 178 -3.55 8.87 13.77
CA THR A 178 -2.80 8.07 14.75
C THR A 178 -3.66 7.71 15.96
N LYS A 179 -4.37 8.71 16.53
CA LYS A 179 -5.29 8.46 17.66
C LYS A 179 -6.45 7.55 17.28
N LYS A 180 -6.92 7.63 16.04
CA LYS A 180 -8.06 6.82 15.56
C LYS A 180 -7.68 5.37 15.39
N VAL A 181 -6.51 5.08 14.80
CA VAL A 181 -6.01 3.70 14.64
C VAL A 181 -5.82 3.01 15.98
N ASP A 182 -5.33 3.73 16.99
CA ASP A 182 -5.17 3.16 18.34
C ASP A 182 -6.49 2.59 18.90
N ASN A 183 -7.65 3.08 18.42
CA ASN A 183 -9.00 2.70 18.85
C ASN A 183 -9.77 1.78 17.88
N LEU A 184 -9.13 1.30 16.81
CA LEU A 184 -9.68 0.29 15.88
C LEU A 184 -9.29 -1.12 16.31
#